data_AF-A0A820HX88-F1
#
_entry.id   AF-A0A820HX88-F1
#
_cell.length_a   1.000
_cell.length_b   1.000
_cell.length_c   1.000
_cell.angle_alpha   90.00
_cell.angle_beta   90.00
_cell.angle_gamma   90.00
#
_symmetry.space_group_name_H-M   'P 1'
#
loop_
_entity.id
_entity.type
_entity.pdbx_description
1 polymer ?
#
loop_
_entity_poly.entity_id
_entity_poly.type
_entity_poly.pdbx_seq_one_letter_code
_entity_poly.pdbx_strand_id
1 'polypeptide(L)'
;MGIKRKTEENVNEPEKKNKLDQIFPIETFVKNLKDPESSFLALSEFNEHVRHLSSQEEIDQLMENILQDLKSNLNDVLALMTEEKRKSSENITLYRFLTTLLEYFSRKNDLTLSETIIKKFVSISSSIYTIYFMLSSHSTASHLKITLRFLLSMIQQNEYTARLIFPLIDFKRPCWKPLLKRRDIRDVEDVRYWVIKFFLSPLIYQHIDTIRNLIKEQDIFHEIFNGLVHDSRTTVEFVLDEIRTNIIMLPGITKTDKIHLFDDRNLKSLIRLYNWTGQQRQKDIIKTKKKNKFEESLDFEEMEVEDNNDRDEVRRIIHKFMMIILNSKNYGINFFDTSFGTSTKNANPIIFKVITNLSNYFLTDEYAANLIVTCLTTCPDLLQSFFKLISHEYISIRSKNLSGTLEFLCEIIQQQKSLNTWHEIFQAITDSIKLTDILIHLTLPIDIMNKFDQVILKNSDTTIQLVSMKFLSMILEKVKEAFNMITNLSLASEKMSVIEAYQQAILR
;
A
#
# COMPACT_ATOMS: atom_id res chain seq x y z
N MET A 1 -1.24 -16.68 81.20
CA MET A 1 -1.01 -15.87 79.98
C MET A 1 -0.58 -16.80 78.87
N GLY A 2 -1.34 -16.84 77.78
CA GLY A 2 -1.05 -17.69 76.62
C GLY A 2 -2.29 -17.83 75.75
N ILE A 3 -2.37 -17.04 74.67
CA ILE A 3 -3.45 -17.13 73.69
C ILE A 3 -2.87 -17.73 72.40
N LYS A 4 -3.45 -18.87 72.02
CA LYS A 4 -3.35 -19.53 70.71
C LYS A 4 -4.63 -19.22 69.90
N ARG A 5 -4.44 -19.02 68.59
CA ARG A 5 -5.30 -19.29 67.40
C ARG A 5 -6.84 -19.23 67.51
N LYS A 6 -7.45 -18.48 66.58
CA LYS A 6 -8.74 -18.76 65.89
C LYS A 6 -8.62 -18.21 64.45
N THR A 7 -8.53 -19.02 63.39
CA THR A 7 -9.58 -19.69 62.57
C THR A 7 -10.61 -18.76 61.92
N GLU A 8 -10.59 -18.87 60.60
CA GLU A 8 -11.45 -18.35 59.52
C GLU A 8 -12.96 -18.40 59.80
N GLU A 9 -13.65 -17.31 59.46
CA GLU A 9 -15.05 -17.35 59.02
C GLU A 9 -15.16 -16.58 57.69
N ASN A 10 -15.42 -17.35 56.63
CA ASN A 10 -15.80 -16.92 55.30
C ASN A 10 -17.17 -16.23 55.36
N VAL A 11 -17.21 -14.91 55.19
CA VAL A 11 -18.44 -14.21 54.81
C VAL A 11 -18.42 -14.05 53.30
N ASN A 12 -19.02 -15.02 52.62
CA ASN A 12 -19.36 -14.91 51.20
C ASN A 12 -20.34 -13.75 51.02
N GLU A 13 -19.85 -12.60 50.56
CA GLU A 13 -20.69 -11.65 49.84
C GLU A 13 -21.22 -12.34 48.57
N PRO A 14 -22.51 -12.20 48.23
CA PRO A 14 -23.05 -12.85 47.05
C PRO A 14 -22.46 -12.19 45.80
N GLU A 15 -21.60 -12.93 45.12
CA GLU A 15 -21.28 -12.73 43.72
C GLU A 15 -22.59 -12.52 42.94
N LYS A 16 -22.72 -11.35 42.30
CA LYS A 16 -23.78 -11.08 41.32
C LYS A 16 -23.64 -12.09 40.18
N LYS A 17 -24.32 -13.22 40.29
CA LYS A 17 -24.56 -14.15 39.17
C LYS A 17 -25.33 -13.42 38.07
N ASN A 18 -24.56 -12.95 37.10
CA ASN A 18 -24.82 -12.83 35.67
C ASN A 18 -26.25 -13.13 35.19
N LYS A 19 -26.91 -12.11 34.62
CA LYS A 19 -28.11 -12.20 33.77
C LYS A 19 -27.81 -12.82 32.37
N LEU A 20 -26.86 -13.75 32.26
CA LEU A 20 -26.32 -14.20 30.96
C LEU A 20 -27.00 -15.44 30.35
N ASP A 21 -27.95 -16.08 31.04
CA ASP A 21 -28.63 -17.29 30.54
C ASP A 21 -30.02 -17.03 29.92
N GLN A 22 -30.41 -15.77 29.69
CA GLN A 22 -31.70 -15.47 29.08
C GLN A 22 -31.66 -15.57 27.56
N ILE A 23 -32.32 -16.61 27.03
CA ILE A 23 -32.68 -16.75 25.61
C ILE A 23 -33.28 -15.44 25.11
N PHE A 24 -32.76 -14.90 24.00
CA PHE A 24 -33.30 -13.68 23.40
C PHE A 24 -34.78 -13.85 23.06
N PRO A 25 -35.69 -12.95 23.49
CA PRO A 25 -37.12 -13.13 23.29
C PRO A 25 -37.54 -12.77 21.85
N ILE A 26 -37.34 -13.71 20.93
CA ILE A 26 -37.53 -13.54 19.48
C ILE A 26 -38.95 -13.06 19.14
N GLU A 27 -40.00 -13.70 19.67
CA GLU A 27 -41.39 -13.32 19.40
C GLU A 27 -41.69 -11.87 19.81
N THR A 28 -41.19 -11.46 20.98
CA THR A 28 -41.33 -10.09 21.49
C THR A 28 -40.55 -9.09 20.63
N PHE A 29 -39.33 -9.45 20.21
CA PHE A 29 -38.54 -8.64 19.30
C PHE A 29 -39.26 -8.43 17.96
N VAL A 30 -39.73 -9.50 17.33
CA VAL A 30 -40.44 -9.44 16.04
C VAL A 30 -41.73 -8.62 16.17
N LYS A 31 -42.47 -8.75 17.27
CA LYS A 31 -43.66 -7.95 17.54
C LYS A 31 -43.33 -6.46 17.69
N ASN A 32 -42.32 -6.12 18.49
CA ASN A 32 -41.92 -4.75 18.76
C ASN A 32 -41.28 -4.08 17.52
N LEU A 33 -40.66 -4.86 16.63
CA LEU A 33 -40.10 -4.34 15.39
C LEU A 33 -41.16 -3.75 14.44
N LYS A 34 -42.40 -4.26 14.51
CA LYS A 34 -43.55 -3.79 13.71
C LYS A 34 -44.20 -2.52 14.25
N ASP A 35 -43.94 -2.19 15.51
CA ASP A 35 -44.51 -1.02 16.17
C ASP A 35 -43.54 0.16 16.09
N PRO A 36 -43.90 1.27 15.42
CA PRO A 36 -43.03 2.44 15.27
C PRO A 36 -42.49 2.98 16.60
N GLU A 37 -43.26 2.91 17.68
CA GLU A 37 -42.85 3.45 18.99
C GLU A 37 -41.80 2.59 19.72
N SER A 38 -41.81 1.27 19.49
CA SER A 38 -40.92 0.32 20.17
C SER A 38 -39.83 -0.27 19.28
N SER A 39 -39.89 -0.06 17.96
CA SER A 39 -38.95 -0.61 16.98
C SER A 39 -37.47 -0.34 17.29
N PHE A 40 -37.10 0.91 17.57
CA PHE A 40 -35.71 1.28 17.85
C PHE A 40 -35.21 0.80 19.22
N LEU A 41 -36.13 0.67 20.19
CA LEU A 41 -35.79 0.04 21.47
C LEU A 41 -35.48 -1.44 21.25
N ALA A 42 -36.34 -2.15 20.50
CA ALA A 42 -36.13 -3.56 20.15
C ALA A 42 -34.82 -3.78 19.37
N LEU A 43 -34.52 -2.92 18.39
CA LEU A 43 -33.24 -2.97 17.67
C LEU A 43 -32.04 -2.69 18.59
N SER A 44 -32.19 -1.79 19.56
CA SER A 44 -31.13 -1.52 20.54
C SER A 44 -30.88 -2.72 21.44
N GLU A 45 -31.94 -3.35 21.94
CA GLU A 45 -31.86 -4.58 22.76
C GLU A 45 -31.23 -5.74 21.99
N PHE A 46 -31.63 -5.92 20.72
CA PHE A 46 -31.00 -6.89 19.82
C PHE A 46 -29.50 -6.63 19.67
N ASN A 47 -29.12 -5.39 19.36
CA ASN A 47 -27.72 -5.02 19.12
C ASN A 47 -26.86 -5.20 20.37
N GLU A 48 -27.40 -4.94 21.56
CA GLU A 48 -26.70 -5.21 22.83
C GLU A 48 -26.60 -6.72 23.08
N HIS A 49 -27.65 -7.50 22.79
CA HIS A 49 -27.58 -8.96 22.92
C HIS A 49 -26.50 -9.55 22.00
N VAL A 50 -26.48 -9.17 20.71
CA VAL A 50 -25.45 -9.62 19.75
C VAL A 50 -24.03 -9.28 20.19
N ARG A 51 -23.83 -8.14 20.86
CA ARG A 51 -22.51 -7.76 21.41
C ARG A 51 -22.01 -8.67 22.53
N HIS A 52 -22.92 -9.36 23.21
CA HIS A 52 -22.59 -10.28 24.30
C HIS A 52 -22.46 -11.74 23.84
N LEU A 53 -22.84 -12.06 22.60
CA LEU A 53 -22.62 -13.38 22.02
C LEU A 53 -21.12 -13.61 21.80
N SER A 54 -20.66 -14.81 22.16
CA SER A 54 -19.23 -15.14 22.21
C SER A 54 -18.73 -15.73 20.89
N SER A 55 -19.63 -16.28 20.08
CA SER A 55 -19.28 -16.96 18.84
C SER A 55 -20.13 -16.49 17.65
N GLN A 56 -19.56 -16.61 16.45
CA GLN A 56 -20.27 -16.30 15.21
C GLN A 56 -21.43 -17.28 14.96
N GLU A 57 -21.31 -18.51 15.45
CA GLU A 57 -22.36 -19.55 15.34
C GLU A 57 -23.61 -19.17 16.15
N GLU A 58 -23.45 -18.62 17.36
CA GLU A 58 -24.57 -18.10 18.16
C GLU A 58 -25.32 -16.98 17.44
N ILE A 59 -24.57 -16.05 16.82
CA ILE A 59 -25.17 -14.95 16.04
C ILE A 59 -25.96 -15.51 14.86
N ASP A 60 -25.38 -16.46 14.12
CA ASP A 60 -26.03 -17.04 12.94
C ASP A 60 -27.27 -17.85 13.34
N GLN A 61 -27.25 -18.58 14.46
CA GLN A 61 -28.42 -19.29 14.99
C GLN A 61 -29.53 -18.32 15.42
N LEU A 62 -29.18 -17.22 16.11
CA LEU A 62 -30.13 -16.18 16.47
C LEU A 62 -30.78 -15.55 15.23
N MET A 63 -29.99 -15.24 14.20
CA MET A 63 -30.49 -14.68 12.95
C MET A 63 -31.41 -15.65 12.21
N GLU A 64 -31.08 -16.94 12.18
CA GLU A 64 -31.91 -17.97 11.56
C GLU A 64 -33.29 -18.06 12.22
N ASN A 65 -33.34 -18.05 13.56
CA ASN A 65 -34.60 -18.07 14.30
C ASN A 65 -35.42 -16.78 14.09
N ILE A 66 -34.76 -15.60 14.12
CA ILE A 66 -35.43 -14.32 13.86
C ILE A 66 -36.03 -14.29 12.45
N LEU A 67 -35.30 -14.76 11.45
CA LEU A 67 -35.77 -14.78 10.06
C LEU A 67 -36.88 -15.80 9.83
N GLN A 68 -36.87 -16.91 10.57
CA GLN A 68 -37.96 -17.89 10.55
C GLN A 68 -39.27 -17.30 11.09
N ASP A 69 -39.21 -16.40 12.09
CA ASP A 69 -40.38 -15.75 12.69
C ASP A 69 -40.80 -14.44 12.00
N LEU A 70 -39.90 -13.79 11.25
CA LEU A 70 -40.20 -12.72 10.28
C LEU A 70 -40.93 -13.27 9.03
N LYS A 71 -41.73 -14.35 9.20
CA LYS A 71 -42.46 -15.13 8.20
C LYS A 71 -42.97 -14.24 7.05
N SER A 72 -42.32 -14.34 5.88
CA SER A 72 -42.66 -13.74 4.55
C SER A 72 -41.98 -12.44 4.07
N ASN A 73 -40.69 -12.26 4.41
CA ASN A 73 -39.72 -11.26 3.91
C ASN A 73 -39.65 -9.93 4.68
N LEU A 74 -38.41 -9.42 4.64
CA LEU A 74 -37.81 -8.16 5.10
C LEU A 74 -38.67 -6.89 5.11
N ASN A 75 -39.92 -6.89 4.65
CA ASN A 75 -40.77 -5.71 4.48
C ASN A 75 -40.83 -4.81 5.73
N ASP A 76 -40.90 -5.39 6.93
CA ASP A 76 -40.87 -4.62 8.18
C ASP A 76 -39.51 -3.90 8.36
N VAL A 77 -38.41 -4.60 8.10
CA VAL A 77 -37.05 -4.02 8.09
C VAL A 77 -36.91 -2.97 6.98
N LEU A 78 -37.51 -3.20 5.81
CA LEU A 78 -37.51 -2.27 4.69
C LEU A 78 -38.32 -1.00 5.00
N ALA A 79 -39.43 -1.12 5.74
CA ALA A 79 -40.25 -0.01 6.20
C ALA A 79 -39.46 0.88 7.16
N LEU A 80 -38.70 0.28 8.08
CA LEU A 80 -37.83 1.02 9.00
C LEU A 80 -36.76 1.84 8.29
N MET A 81 -36.41 1.56 7.02
CA MET A 81 -35.49 2.40 6.25
C MET A 81 -36.16 3.64 5.63
N THR A 82 -37.47 3.65 5.43
CA THR A 82 -38.18 4.70 4.66
C THR A 82 -38.43 6.01 5.39
N GLU A 83 -38.30 6.07 6.71
CA GLU A 83 -38.49 7.31 7.47
C GLU A 83 -37.43 8.37 7.12
N GLU A 84 -37.87 9.56 6.76
CA GLU A 84 -36.99 10.62 6.24
C GLU A 84 -36.25 11.42 7.31
N LYS A 85 -36.73 11.40 8.57
CA LYS A 85 -36.16 12.19 9.68
C LYS A 85 -35.91 11.32 10.91
N ARG A 86 -34.66 10.89 11.10
CA ARG A 86 -34.21 10.14 12.28
C ARG A 86 -33.09 10.84 13.02
N LYS A 87 -33.00 10.59 14.32
CA LYS A 87 -31.84 10.98 15.13
C LYS A 87 -30.62 10.17 14.71
N SER A 88 -29.43 10.72 14.93
CA SER A 88 -28.16 10.01 14.65
C SER A 88 -28.07 8.66 15.38
N SER A 89 -28.57 8.57 16.61
CA SER A 89 -28.57 7.34 17.40
C SER A 89 -29.45 6.25 16.78
N GLU A 90 -30.63 6.60 16.28
CA GLU A 90 -31.56 5.67 15.61
C GLU A 90 -30.95 5.12 14.33
N ASN A 91 -30.34 5.98 13.51
CA ASN A 91 -29.61 5.55 12.31
C ASN A 91 -28.46 4.59 12.64
N ILE A 92 -27.71 4.85 13.72
CA ILE A 92 -26.62 3.96 14.14
C ILE A 92 -27.14 2.60 14.62
N THR A 93 -28.22 2.58 15.37
CA THR A 93 -28.89 1.35 15.80
C THR A 93 -29.37 0.53 14.61
N LEU A 94 -29.99 1.18 13.62
CA LEU A 94 -30.42 0.55 12.38
C LEU A 94 -29.24 0.03 11.55
N TYR A 95 -28.21 0.83 11.33
CA TYR A 95 -27.04 0.41 10.54
C TYR A 95 -26.31 -0.76 11.16
N ARG A 96 -26.24 -0.84 12.50
CA ARG A 96 -25.65 -1.99 13.18
C ARG A 96 -26.47 -3.27 12.94
N PHE A 97 -27.79 -3.19 13.09
CA PHE A 97 -28.69 -4.31 12.81
C PHE A 97 -28.57 -4.77 11.35
N LEU A 98 -28.63 -3.83 10.40
CA LEU A 98 -28.51 -4.13 8.97
C LEU A 98 -27.14 -4.72 8.62
N THR A 99 -26.07 -4.28 9.30
CA THR A 99 -24.73 -4.86 9.10
C THR A 99 -24.71 -6.33 9.51
N THR A 100 -25.22 -6.67 10.70
CA THR A 100 -25.32 -8.07 11.17
C THR A 100 -26.15 -8.93 10.21
N LEU A 101 -27.26 -8.37 9.72
CA LEU A 101 -28.15 -9.03 8.77
C LEU A 101 -27.48 -9.29 7.41
N LEU A 102 -26.77 -8.30 6.86
CA LEU A 102 -26.03 -8.44 5.60
C LEU A 102 -24.84 -9.39 5.72
N GLU A 103 -24.12 -9.35 6.85
CA GLU A 103 -23.03 -10.29 7.15
C GLU A 103 -23.57 -11.73 7.23
N TYR A 104 -24.74 -11.94 7.85
CA TYR A 104 -25.42 -13.24 7.90
C TYR A 104 -25.80 -13.74 6.50
N PHE A 105 -26.44 -12.91 5.68
CA PHE A 105 -26.82 -13.29 4.31
C PHE A 105 -25.63 -13.62 3.43
N SER A 106 -24.52 -12.87 3.57
CA SER A 106 -23.28 -13.17 2.86
C SER A 106 -22.75 -14.57 3.23
N ARG A 107 -22.72 -14.93 4.52
CA ARG A 107 -22.27 -16.26 4.99
C ARG A 107 -23.18 -17.39 4.55
N LYS A 108 -24.50 -17.16 4.53
CA LYS A 108 -25.49 -18.15 4.06
C LYS A 108 -25.66 -18.17 2.54
N ASN A 109 -24.92 -17.32 1.81
CA ASN A 109 -24.99 -17.14 0.36
C ASN A 109 -26.41 -16.77 -0.14
N ASP A 110 -27.18 -16.03 0.65
CA ASP A 110 -28.49 -15.50 0.27
C ASP A 110 -28.38 -14.09 -0.32
N LEU A 111 -27.90 -14.04 -1.56
CA LEU A 111 -27.64 -12.79 -2.27
C LEU A 111 -28.93 -12.02 -2.62
N THR A 112 -30.07 -12.71 -2.70
CA THR A 112 -31.34 -12.10 -3.14
C THR A 112 -31.91 -11.16 -2.08
N LEU A 113 -31.88 -11.59 -0.81
CA LEU A 113 -32.34 -10.80 0.31
C LEU A 113 -31.40 -9.62 0.58
N SER A 114 -30.09 -9.84 0.49
CA SER A 114 -29.12 -8.75 0.66
C SER A 114 -29.25 -7.68 -0.43
N GLU A 115 -29.39 -8.07 -1.69
CA GLU A 115 -29.66 -7.14 -2.79
C GLU A 115 -30.97 -6.35 -2.59
N THR A 116 -32.01 -6.98 -2.04
CA THR A 116 -33.30 -6.33 -1.79
C THR A 116 -33.16 -5.20 -0.76
N ILE A 117 -32.44 -5.45 0.34
CA ILE A 117 -32.14 -4.42 1.36
C ILE A 117 -31.37 -3.26 0.72
N ILE A 118 -30.32 -3.58 -0.03
CA ILE A 118 -29.41 -2.59 -0.60
C ILE A 118 -30.12 -1.74 -1.65
N LYS A 119 -30.92 -2.36 -2.54
CA LYS A 119 -31.75 -1.65 -3.52
C LYS A 119 -32.73 -0.71 -2.81
N LYS A 120 -33.36 -1.15 -1.72
CA LYS A 120 -34.25 -0.30 -0.93
C LYS A 120 -33.51 0.89 -0.31
N PHE A 121 -32.35 0.65 0.31
CA PHE A 121 -31.51 1.70 0.89
C PHE A 121 -31.13 2.76 -0.15
N VAL A 122 -30.68 2.33 -1.34
CA VAL A 122 -30.29 3.21 -2.45
C VAL A 122 -31.49 3.97 -3.03
N SER A 123 -32.68 3.37 -3.06
CA SER A 123 -33.88 4.02 -3.58
C SER A 123 -34.35 5.23 -2.76
N ILE A 124 -33.89 5.34 -1.50
CA ILE A 124 -34.23 6.46 -0.61
C ILE A 124 -33.31 7.63 -0.93
N SER A 125 -33.86 8.72 -1.45
CA SER A 125 -33.11 9.89 -1.93
C SER A 125 -32.18 10.53 -0.89
N SER A 126 -32.52 10.44 0.40
CA SER A 126 -31.76 11.00 1.52
C SER A 126 -30.71 10.06 2.11
N SER A 127 -30.62 8.80 1.66
CA SER A 127 -29.78 7.77 2.29
C SER A 127 -28.29 8.14 2.25
N ILE A 128 -27.78 8.50 1.07
CA ILE A 128 -26.39 8.90 0.87
C ILE A 128 -26.07 10.22 1.60
N TYR A 129 -27.02 11.17 1.64
CA TYR A 129 -26.85 12.39 2.43
C TYR A 129 -26.71 12.07 3.93
N THR A 130 -27.54 11.15 4.42
CA THR A 130 -27.47 10.67 5.81
C THR A 130 -26.13 9.99 6.08
N ILE A 131 -25.62 9.18 5.15
CA ILE A 131 -24.26 8.61 5.26
C ILE A 131 -23.22 9.70 5.43
N TYR A 132 -23.22 10.75 4.61
CA TYR A 132 -22.24 11.84 4.77
C TYR A 132 -22.39 12.61 6.08
N PHE A 133 -23.62 12.83 6.54
CA PHE A 133 -23.88 13.43 7.84
C PHE A 133 -23.29 12.56 8.97
N MET A 134 -23.51 11.24 8.90
CA MET A 134 -22.96 10.28 9.85
C MET A 134 -21.44 10.14 9.77
N LEU A 135 -20.82 10.40 8.60
CA LEU A 135 -19.37 10.43 8.40
C LEU A 135 -18.73 11.81 8.69
N SER A 136 -19.49 12.77 9.18
CA SER A 136 -18.97 14.11 9.48
C SER A 136 -17.95 14.11 10.63
N SER A 137 -17.18 15.20 10.73
CA SER A 137 -16.18 15.40 11.78
C SER A 137 -16.76 15.46 13.20
N HIS A 138 -18.07 15.66 13.36
CA HIS A 138 -18.71 15.72 14.67
C HIS A 138 -19.11 14.33 15.21
N SER A 139 -19.11 13.31 14.35
CA SER A 139 -19.44 11.95 14.75
C SER A 139 -18.37 11.33 15.66
N THR A 140 -18.83 10.54 16.63
CA THR A 140 -17.97 9.74 17.51
C THR A 140 -17.27 8.64 16.71
N ALA A 141 -16.13 8.15 17.19
CA ALA A 141 -15.42 7.04 16.54
C ALA A 141 -16.33 5.82 16.36
N SER A 142 -17.13 5.47 17.37
CA SER A 142 -18.11 4.38 17.31
C SER A 142 -19.10 4.56 16.15
N HIS A 143 -19.70 5.74 16.02
CA HIS A 143 -20.64 6.03 14.93
C HIS A 143 -20.01 5.92 13.55
N LEU A 144 -18.78 6.43 13.41
CA LEU A 144 -18.02 6.34 12.17
C LEU A 144 -17.74 4.90 11.78
N LYS A 145 -17.26 4.09 12.73
CA LYS A 145 -16.96 2.66 12.48
C LYS A 145 -18.20 1.89 12.05
N ILE A 146 -19.34 2.10 12.72
CA ILE A 146 -20.60 1.41 12.36
C ILE A 146 -21.07 1.83 10.97
N THR A 147 -20.98 3.11 10.64
CA THR A 147 -21.37 3.62 9.32
C THR A 147 -20.47 3.05 8.23
N LEU A 148 -19.16 2.98 8.44
CA LEU A 148 -18.20 2.41 7.50
C LEU A 148 -18.38 0.89 7.35
N ARG A 149 -18.63 0.16 8.43
CA ARG A 149 -18.94 -1.28 8.42
C ARG A 149 -20.23 -1.57 7.67
N PHE A 150 -21.25 -0.74 7.83
CA PHE A 150 -22.49 -0.87 7.07
C PHE A 150 -22.26 -0.65 5.56
N LEU A 151 -21.51 0.37 5.17
CA LEU A 151 -21.15 0.57 3.77
C LEU A 151 -20.33 -0.60 3.20
N LEU A 152 -19.37 -1.10 3.98
CA LEU A 152 -18.53 -2.24 3.61
C LEU A 152 -19.38 -3.51 3.43
N SER A 153 -20.28 -3.83 4.37
CA SER A 153 -21.11 -5.02 4.30
C SER A 153 -22.07 -5.00 3.11
N MET A 154 -22.52 -3.82 2.65
CA MET A 154 -23.27 -3.69 1.40
C MET A 154 -22.43 -4.01 0.17
N ILE A 155 -21.20 -3.47 0.10
CA ILE A 155 -20.30 -3.70 -1.05
C ILE A 155 -19.87 -5.17 -1.12
N GLN A 156 -19.63 -5.81 0.02
CA GLN A 156 -19.09 -7.18 0.09
C GLN A 156 -20.08 -8.28 -0.27
N GLN A 157 -21.36 -7.98 -0.54
CA GLN A 157 -22.33 -9.01 -0.91
C GLN A 157 -21.98 -9.68 -2.24
N ASN A 158 -21.85 -8.90 -3.32
CA ASN A 158 -21.46 -9.38 -4.64
C ASN A 158 -21.02 -8.22 -5.56
N GLU A 159 -20.53 -8.55 -6.76
CA GLU A 159 -20.10 -7.54 -7.73
C GLU A 159 -21.23 -6.55 -8.10
N TYR A 160 -22.48 -7.03 -8.16
CA TYR A 160 -23.62 -6.18 -8.47
C TYR A 160 -23.83 -5.08 -7.42
N THR A 161 -23.83 -5.42 -6.13
CA THR A 161 -24.02 -4.43 -5.06
C THR A 161 -22.85 -3.47 -4.95
N ALA A 162 -21.61 -3.95 -5.19
CA ALA A 162 -20.43 -3.09 -5.28
C ALA A 162 -20.60 -2.02 -6.37
N ARG A 163 -21.04 -2.41 -7.57
CA ARG A 163 -21.31 -1.48 -8.68
C ARG A 163 -22.52 -0.57 -8.44
N LEU A 164 -23.47 -0.99 -7.61
CA LEU A 164 -24.62 -0.18 -7.23
C LEU A 164 -24.23 0.92 -6.22
N ILE A 165 -23.44 0.57 -5.21
CA ILE A 165 -23.12 1.45 -4.08
C ILE A 165 -21.93 2.36 -4.37
N PHE A 166 -20.83 1.79 -4.88
CA PHE A 166 -19.56 2.52 -4.96
C PHE A 166 -19.65 3.82 -5.78
N PRO A 167 -20.33 3.87 -6.95
CA PRO A 167 -20.47 5.10 -7.73
C PRO A 167 -21.31 6.20 -7.06
N LEU A 168 -22.12 5.87 -6.05
CA LEU A 168 -22.91 6.84 -5.29
C LEU A 168 -22.06 7.60 -4.27
N ILE A 169 -20.86 7.09 -3.98
CA ILE A 169 -19.96 7.65 -2.99
C ILE A 169 -18.98 8.62 -3.68
N ASP A 170 -19.27 9.90 -3.55
CA ASP A 170 -18.35 10.99 -3.87
C ASP A 170 -17.21 11.07 -2.84
N PHE A 171 -16.03 10.57 -3.22
CA PHE A 171 -14.81 10.62 -2.43
C PHE A 171 -14.14 12.00 -2.41
N LYS A 172 -14.58 12.95 -3.26
CA LYS A 172 -14.09 14.33 -3.25
C LYS A 172 -14.68 15.15 -2.12
N ARG A 173 -15.72 14.64 -1.43
CA ARG A 173 -16.29 15.31 -0.27
C ARG A 173 -15.26 15.47 0.85
N PRO A 174 -15.29 16.61 1.57
CA PRO A 174 -14.26 16.96 2.55
C PRO A 174 -14.24 16.06 3.79
N CYS A 175 -15.24 15.20 4.00
CA CYS A 175 -15.28 14.28 5.14
C CYS A 175 -14.23 13.17 5.07
N TRP A 176 -13.82 12.70 3.89
CA TRP A 176 -12.98 11.50 3.75
C TRP A 176 -11.54 11.67 4.24
N LYS A 177 -10.86 12.76 3.85
CA LYS A 177 -9.45 13.00 4.24
C LYS A 177 -9.28 13.10 5.77
N PRO A 178 -10.14 13.81 6.52
CA PRO A 178 -10.10 13.81 7.98
C PRO A 178 -10.27 12.42 8.60
N LEU A 179 -11.12 11.55 8.04
CA LEU A 179 -11.33 10.21 8.57
C LEU A 179 -10.06 9.34 8.43
N LEU A 180 -9.34 9.47 7.31
CA LEU A 180 -8.04 8.81 7.11
C LEU A 180 -6.95 9.28 8.09
N LYS A 181 -7.17 10.38 8.82
CA LYS A 181 -6.25 10.90 9.85
C LYS A 181 -6.66 10.51 11.27
N ARG A 182 -7.85 9.92 11.47
CA ARG A 182 -8.34 9.47 12.78
C ARG A 182 -7.75 8.12 13.14
N ARG A 183 -6.75 8.15 14.02
CA ARG A 183 -6.03 6.97 14.49
C ARG A 183 -6.26 6.72 15.97
N ASP A 184 -6.36 5.46 16.36
CA ASP A 184 -6.37 5.06 17.77
C ASP A 184 -5.51 3.81 17.97
N ILE A 185 -4.37 3.95 18.64
CA ILE A 185 -3.44 2.83 18.88
C ILE A 185 -4.08 1.72 19.73
N ARG A 186 -5.08 2.06 20.56
CA ARG A 186 -5.74 1.10 21.44
C ARG A 186 -6.79 0.26 20.70
N ASP A 187 -7.12 0.65 19.48
CA ASP A 187 -8.18 0.07 18.67
C ASP A 187 -7.56 -0.34 17.33
N VAL A 188 -7.20 -1.63 17.21
CA VAL A 188 -6.59 -2.18 15.99
C VAL A 188 -7.47 -1.91 14.76
N GLU A 189 -8.78 -1.83 14.95
CA GLU A 189 -9.78 -1.53 13.93
C GLU A 189 -10.33 -0.10 14.10
N ASP A 190 -9.44 0.88 14.19
CA ASP A 190 -9.80 2.28 14.29
C ASP A 190 -10.56 2.82 13.05
N VAL A 191 -10.95 4.09 13.10
CA VAL A 191 -11.69 4.73 12.00
C VAL A 191 -10.92 4.65 10.68
N ARG A 192 -9.61 4.90 10.67
CA ARG A 192 -8.82 4.86 9.45
C ARG A 192 -8.78 3.45 8.87
N TYR A 193 -8.60 2.43 9.70
CA TYR A 193 -8.65 1.03 9.26
C TYR A 193 -9.95 0.74 8.49
N TRP A 194 -11.10 1.14 9.03
CA TRP A 194 -12.39 0.92 8.36
C TRP A 194 -12.55 1.74 7.08
N VAL A 195 -12.00 2.96 7.00
CA VAL A 195 -12.00 3.73 5.74
C VAL A 195 -11.18 3.03 4.67
N ILE A 196 -9.98 2.52 5.02
CA ILE A 196 -9.13 1.77 4.10
C ILE A 196 -9.83 0.50 3.62
N LYS A 197 -10.39 -0.29 4.55
CA LYS A 197 -11.14 -1.51 4.23
C LYS A 197 -12.31 -1.24 3.30
N PHE A 198 -13.11 -0.22 3.61
CA PHE A 198 -14.22 0.21 2.77
C PHE A 198 -13.76 0.65 1.37
N PHE A 199 -12.78 1.56 1.30
CA PHE A 199 -12.32 2.13 0.03
C PHE A 199 -11.73 1.07 -0.91
N LEU A 200 -10.96 0.10 -0.37
CA LEU A 200 -10.34 -0.96 -1.16
C LEU A 200 -11.28 -2.14 -1.43
N SER A 201 -12.41 -2.26 -0.73
CA SER A 201 -13.31 -3.42 -0.85
C SER A 201 -13.80 -3.77 -2.26
N PRO A 202 -14.03 -2.84 -3.21
CA PRO A 202 -14.45 -3.23 -4.55
C PRO A 202 -13.40 -4.02 -5.34
N LEU A 203 -12.13 -3.99 -4.92
CA LEU A 203 -11.02 -4.67 -5.59
C LEU A 203 -11.20 -6.19 -5.63
N ILE A 204 -11.91 -6.77 -4.65
CA ILE A 204 -12.16 -8.22 -4.57
C ILE A 204 -12.90 -8.78 -5.81
N TYR A 205 -13.71 -7.95 -6.47
CA TYR A 205 -14.51 -8.37 -7.63
C TYR A 205 -13.76 -8.27 -8.95
N GLN A 206 -12.58 -7.65 -8.97
CA GLN A 206 -11.72 -7.53 -10.16
C GLN A 206 -12.42 -6.93 -11.40
N HIS A 207 -13.50 -6.16 -11.19
CA HIS A 207 -14.23 -5.50 -12.27
C HIS A 207 -13.48 -4.27 -12.77
N ILE A 208 -12.98 -4.32 -14.01
CA ILE A 208 -12.02 -3.37 -14.57
C ILE A 208 -12.48 -1.90 -14.48
N ASP A 209 -13.72 -1.60 -14.84
CA ASP A 209 -14.19 -0.20 -14.84
C ASP A 209 -14.35 0.36 -13.42
N THR A 210 -14.74 -0.50 -12.47
CA THR A 210 -14.84 -0.12 -11.05
C THR A 210 -13.45 0.20 -10.51
N ILE A 211 -12.46 -0.63 -10.84
CA ILE A 211 -11.06 -0.42 -10.43
C ILE A 211 -10.49 0.83 -11.09
N ARG A 212 -10.75 1.08 -12.37
CA ARG A 212 -10.32 2.32 -13.03
C ARG A 212 -10.97 3.55 -12.40
N ASN A 213 -12.23 3.48 -11.99
CA ASN A 213 -12.88 4.57 -11.25
C ASN A 213 -12.26 4.77 -9.87
N LEU A 214 -11.92 3.69 -9.16
CA LEU A 214 -11.18 3.76 -7.90
C LEU A 214 -9.81 4.46 -8.09
N ILE A 215 -9.04 4.07 -9.12
CA ILE A 215 -7.71 4.66 -9.44
C ILE A 215 -7.80 6.18 -9.68
N LYS A 216 -8.92 6.69 -10.21
CA LYS A 216 -9.13 8.13 -10.40
C LYS A 216 -9.20 8.92 -9.09
N GLU A 217 -9.50 8.26 -7.97
CA GLU A 217 -9.53 8.88 -6.63
C GLU A 217 -8.11 9.01 -6.04
N GLN A 218 -7.20 9.63 -6.79
CA GLN A 218 -5.78 9.77 -6.46
C GLN A 218 -5.51 10.39 -5.09
N ASP A 219 -6.33 11.35 -4.68
CA ASP A 219 -6.21 12.04 -3.41
C ASP A 219 -6.45 11.13 -2.20
N ILE A 220 -7.34 10.14 -2.35
CA ILE A 220 -7.60 9.15 -1.31
C ILE A 220 -6.44 8.16 -1.24
N PHE A 221 -5.98 7.64 -2.38
CA PHE A 221 -4.78 6.79 -2.43
C PHE A 221 -3.57 7.49 -1.81
N HIS A 222 -3.40 8.80 -2.07
CA HIS A 222 -2.32 9.57 -1.50
C HIS A 222 -2.39 9.63 0.03
N GLU A 223 -3.55 9.93 0.61
CA GLU A 223 -3.74 9.95 2.07
C GLU A 223 -3.65 8.56 2.71
N ILE A 224 -3.99 7.50 1.97
CA ILE A 224 -3.72 6.11 2.39
C ILE A 224 -2.21 5.86 2.41
N PHE A 225 -1.51 5.96 1.29
CA PHE A 225 -0.07 5.68 1.20
C PHE A 225 0.78 6.54 2.14
N ASN A 226 0.47 7.83 2.24
CA ASN A 226 1.18 8.76 3.12
C ASN A 226 1.06 8.36 4.61
N GLY A 227 -0.07 7.77 5.00
CA GLY A 227 -0.30 7.34 6.36
C GLY A 227 0.28 5.97 6.71
N LEU A 228 0.60 5.11 5.72
CA LEU A 228 1.07 3.73 5.94
C LEU A 228 2.32 3.64 6.83
N VAL A 229 3.19 4.66 6.79
CA VAL A 229 4.39 4.75 7.64
C VAL A 229 4.09 4.72 9.15
N HIS A 230 2.83 4.97 9.51
CA HIS A 230 2.30 4.96 10.87
C HIS A 230 1.21 3.90 11.12
N ASP A 231 0.88 3.11 10.11
CA ASP A 231 -0.06 1.98 10.23
C ASP A 231 0.65 0.75 10.82
N SER A 232 -0.12 -0.21 11.38
CA SER A 232 0.42 -1.50 11.82
C SER A 232 1.02 -2.29 10.65
N ARG A 233 1.94 -3.22 10.90
CA ARG A 233 2.48 -4.14 9.88
C ARG A 233 1.36 -4.81 9.08
N THR A 234 0.36 -5.35 9.78
CA THR A 234 -0.79 -6.04 9.18
C THR A 234 -1.60 -5.16 8.23
N THR A 235 -1.76 -3.88 8.55
CA THR A 235 -2.46 -2.93 7.67
C THR A 235 -1.61 -2.59 6.44
N VAL A 236 -0.30 -2.41 6.61
CA VAL A 236 0.62 -2.18 5.48
C VAL A 236 0.60 -3.38 4.53
N GLU A 237 0.72 -4.60 5.07
CA GLU A 237 0.66 -5.83 4.30
C GLU A 237 -0.67 -5.98 3.54
N PHE A 238 -1.81 -5.79 4.22
CA PHE A 238 -3.12 -5.82 3.60
C PHE A 238 -3.24 -4.84 2.43
N VAL A 239 -2.87 -3.57 2.62
CA VAL A 239 -3.00 -2.55 1.56
C VAL A 239 -2.11 -2.87 0.37
N LEU A 240 -0.84 -3.23 0.61
CA LEU A 240 0.10 -3.52 -0.48
C LEU A 240 -0.27 -4.80 -1.21
N ASP A 241 -0.75 -5.83 -0.52
CA ASP A 241 -1.15 -7.08 -1.16
C ASP A 241 -2.45 -6.92 -1.97
N GLU A 242 -3.44 -6.19 -1.46
CA GLU A 242 -4.69 -5.92 -2.16
C GLU A 242 -4.42 -5.16 -3.47
N ILE A 243 -3.57 -4.14 -3.43
CA ILE A 243 -3.19 -3.37 -4.63
C ILE A 243 -2.33 -4.23 -5.58
N ARG A 244 -1.42 -5.05 -5.05
CA ARG A 244 -0.60 -5.95 -5.86
C ARG A 244 -1.47 -6.93 -6.63
N THR A 245 -2.35 -7.63 -5.93
CA THR A 245 -3.16 -8.72 -6.49
C THR A 245 -4.26 -8.20 -7.40
N ASN A 246 -4.97 -7.14 -6.99
CA ASN A 246 -6.18 -6.72 -7.68
C ASN A 246 -5.99 -5.49 -8.59
N ILE A 247 -4.81 -4.85 -8.60
CA ILE A 247 -4.51 -3.73 -9.53
C ILE A 247 -3.26 -4.01 -10.37
N ILE A 248 -2.13 -4.31 -9.74
CA ILE A 248 -0.84 -4.42 -10.44
C ILE A 248 -0.80 -5.68 -11.31
N MET A 249 -1.23 -6.82 -10.76
CA MET A 249 -1.19 -8.11 -11.46
C MET A 249 -2.43 -8.37 -12.31
N LEU A 250 -3.49 -7.57 -12.16
CA LEU A 250 -4.77 -7.78 -12.85
C LEU A 250 -4.66 -7.50 -14.35
N PRO A 251 -4.90 -8.50 -15.23
CA PRO A 251 -5.01 -8.28 -16.66
C PRO A 251 -6.18 -7.34 -16.98
N GLY A 252 -5.95 -6.31 -17.78
CA GLY A 252 -6.97 -5.31 -18.15
C GLY A 252 -6.74 -3.93 -17.52
N ILE A 253 -5.99 -3.85 -16.42
CA ILE A 253 -5.47 -2.57 -15.92
C ILE A 253 -4.23 -2.20 -16.72
N THR A 254 -4.30 -1.06 -17.43
CA THR A 254 -3.25 -0.65 -18.37
C THR A 254 -2.03 -0.08 -17.64
N LYS A 255 -0.88 0.00 -18.32
CA LYS A 255 0.30 0.73 -17.81
C LYS A 255 -0.05 2.17 -17.46
N THR A 256 -0.87 2.83 -18.29
CA THR A 256 -1.32 4.21 -18.05
C THR A 256 -2.14 4.34 -16.77
N ASP A 257 -3.07 3.41 -16.51
CA ASP A 257 -3.83 3.37 -15.25
C ASP A 257 -2.89 3.24 -14.04
N LYS A 258 -1.88 2.37 -14.14
CA LYS A 258 -0.87 2.15 -13.09
C LYS A 258 0.02 3.38 -12.88
N ILE A 259 0.40 4.08 -13.94
CA ILE A 259 1.17 5.33 -13.84
C ILE A 259 0.35 6.42 -13.16
N HIS A 260 -0.96 6.47 -13.42
CA HIS A 260 -1.86 7.38 -12.72
C HIS A 260 -1.93 7.07 -11.22
N LEU A 261 -1.94 5.79 -10.83
CA LEU A 261 -1.92 5.40 -9.43
C LEU A 261 -0.55 5.65 -8.77
N PHE A 262 0.53 5.26 -9.44
CA PHE A 262 1.91 5.37 -8.98
C PHE A 262 2.56 6.63 -9.55
N ASP A 263 1.94 7.77 -9.28
CA ASP A 263 2.53 9.09 -9.57
C ASP A 263 3.70 9.41 -8.61
N ASP A 264 4.37 10.54 -8.84
CA ASP A 264 5.47 10.98 -7.99
C ASP A 264 5.08 11.12 -6.51
N ARG A 265 3.86 11.57 -6.21
CA ARG A 265 3.41 11.79 -4.82
C ARG A 265 3.23 10.46 -4.10
N ASN A 266 2.59 9.50 -4.75
CA ASN A 266 2.31 8.20 -4.19
C ASN A 266 3.58 7.36 -4.05
N LEU A 267 4.47 7.38 -5.05
CA LEU A 267 5.76 6.70 -4.97
C LEU A 267 6.65 7.28 -3.86
N LYS A 268 6.67 8.61 -3.66
CA LYS A 268 7.37 9.22 -2.51
C LYS A 268 6.82 8.76 -1.17
N SER A 269 5.49 8.66 -1.03
CA SER A 269 4.87 8.14 0.20
C SER A 269 5.24 6.67 0.43
N LEU A 270 5.29 5.85 -0.63
CA LEU A 270 5.70 4.45 -0.56
C LEU A 270 7.18 4.28 -0.18
N ILE A 271 8.09 5.10 -0.74
CA ILE A 271 9.52 5.07 -0.38
C ILE A 271 9.73 5.33 1.12
N ARG A 272 8.90 6.16 1.76
CA ARG A 272 9.01 6.40 3.21
C ARG A 272 8.79 5.16 4.05
N LEU A 273 8.18 4.09 3.52
CA LEU A 273 8.03 2.82 4.23
C LEU A 273 9.35 2.06 4.42
N TYR A 274 10.42 2.40 3.69
CA TYR A 274 11.76 1.91 4.03
C TYR A 274 12.21 2.37 5.42
N ASN A 275 11.69 3.51 5.89
CA ASN A 275 11.90 4.05 7.22
C ASN A 275 10.60 3.98 8.05
N TRP A 276 9.88 2.85 7.97
CA TRP A 276 8.62 2.66 8.67
C TRP A 276 8.77 2.83 10.20
N THR A 277 7.90 3.65 10.76
CA THR A 277 7.87 3.96 12.21
C THR A 277 6.75 3.24 12.94
N GLY A 278 5.79 2.68 12.21
CA GLY A 278 4.59 2.08 12.77
C GLY A 278 3.87 2.99 13.75
N GLN A 279 3.24 2.36 14.73
CA GLN A 279 2.51 3.05 15.79
C GLN A 279 3.44 3.63 16.88
N GLN A 280 4.77 3.48 16.77
CA GLN A 280 5.76 3.85 17.80
C GLN A 280 5.66 5.31 18.23
N ARG A 281 5.65 6.25 17.27
CA ARG A 281 5.61 7.69 17.59
C ARG A 281 4.39 8.07 18.43
N GLN A 282 3.27 7.39 18.23
CA GLN A 282 2.07 7.61 19.03
C GLN A 282 2.16 6.85 20.37
N LYS A 283 2.77 5.65 20.41
CA LYS A 283 3.08 4.92 21.66
C LYS A 283 3.94 5.79 22.57
N ASP A 284 4.96 6.47 22.05
CA ASP A 284 5.89 7.32 22.81
C ASP A 284 5.20 8.54 23.44
N ILE A 285 4.24 9.14 22.73
CA ILE A 285 3.40 10.23 23.26
C ILE A 285 2.51 9.73 24.42
N ILE A 286 1.99 8.50 24.33
CA ILE A 286 1.21 7.89 25.41
C ILE A 286 2.12 7.52 26.59
N LYS A 287 3.32 6.99 26.32
CA LYS A 287 4.35 6.66 27.33
C LYS A 287 4.77 7.91 28.11
N THR A 288 5.00 9.05 27.45
CA THR A 288 5.31 10.32 28.15
C THR A 288 4.16 10.82 29.02
N LYS A 289 2.90 10.60 28.63
CA LYS A 289 1.74 10.91 29.48
C LYS A 289 1.59 9.96 30.67
N LYS A 290 1.98 8.68 30.51
CA LYS A 290 1.90 7.64 31.56
C LYS A 290 3.09 7.61 32.51
N LYS A 291 4.29 8.06 32.11
CA LYS A 291 5.52 8.15 32.93
C LYS A 291 5.39 8.98 34.21
N ASN A 292 4.26 9.67 34.41
CA ASN A 292 3.86 10.23 35.71
C ASN A 292 3.36 9.17 36.71
N LYS A 293 3.33 7.88 36.33
CA LYS A 293 3.11 6.73 37.21
C LYS A 293 4.22 5.72 36.91
N PHE A 294 5.05 5.46 37.92
CA PHE A 294 6.17 4.52 37.89
C PHE A 294 5.67 3.07 37.80
N GLU A 295 6.39 2.24 37.02
CA GLU A 295 6.39 0.77 36.93
C GLU A 295 6.17 0.29 35.48
N GLU A 296 6.93 -0.75 35.08
CA GLU A 296 7.11 -1.39 33.75
C GLU A 296 8.48 -1.04 33.15
N SER A 297 9.46 -1.95 33.22
CA SER A 297 10.74 -1.84 32.50
C SER A 297 11.07 -3.07 31.65
N LEU A 298 10.45 -4.22 31.93
CA LEU A 298 10.71 -5.49 31.23
C LEU A 298 9.89 -5.62 29.93
N ASP A 299 8.62 -5.19 29.93
CA ASP A 299 7.75 -5.21 28.74
C ASP A 299 8.29 -4.33 27.59
N PHE A 300 9.17 -3.35 27.90
CA PHE A 300 9.72 -2.45 26.90
C PHE A 300 10.78 -3.07 26.00
N GLU A 301 11.60 -3.99 26.52
CA GLU A 301 12.63 -4.65 25.71
C GLU A 301 12.00 -5.62 24.70
N GLU A 302 11.00 -6.41 25.11
CA GLU A 302 10.27 -7.31 24.21
C GLU A 302 9.49 -6.55 23.12
N MET A 303 8.84 -5.44 23.48
CA MET A 303 8.16 -4.56 22.51
C MET A 303 9.13 -3.93 21.49
N GLU A 304 10.34 -3.54 21.89
CA GLU A 304 11.34 -3.01 20.96
C GLU A 304 11.86 -4.07 19.99
N VAL A 305 12.01 -5.31 20.44
CA VAL A 305 12.41 -6.44 19.58
C VAL A 305 11.31 -6.78 18.57
N GLU A 306 10.04 -6.85 18.99
CA GLU A 306 8.91 -7.08 18.09
C GLU A 306 8.77 -5.96 17.05
N ASP A 307 8.85 -4.69 17.50
CA ASP A 307 8.77 -3.55 16.60
C ASP A 307 9.94 -3.52 15.58
N ASN A 308 11.15 -3.98 15.96
CA ASN A 308 12.28 -4.08 15.04
C ASN A 308 12.07 -5.19 13.99
N ASN A 309 11.55 -6.35 14.39
CA ASN A 309 11.20 -7.43 13.47
C ASN A 309 10.09 -6.98 12.49
N ASP A 310 9.06 -6.32 13.00
CA ASP A 310 8.00 -5.74 12.18
C ASP A 310 8.54 -4.70 11.19
N ARG A 311 9.51 -3.87 11.60
CA ARG A 311 10.15 -2.90 10.71
C ARG A 311 10.87 -3.59 9.57
N ASP A 312 11.69 -4.60 9.84
CA ASP A 312 12.43 -5.31 8.79
C ASP A 312 11.48 -6.06 7.83
N GLU A 313 10.40 -6.61 8.36
CA GLU A 313 9.37 -7.26 7.56
C GLU A 313 8.61 -6.25 6.66
N VAL A 314 8.23 -5.08 7.19
CA VAL A 314 7.64 -4.01 6.37
C VAL A 314 8.61 -3.57 5.27
N ARG A 315 9.91 -3.41 5.57
CA ARG A 315 10.95 -3.06 4.58
C ARG A 315 11.02 -4.11 3.48
N ARG A 316 10.97 -5.40 3.83
CA ARG A 316 10.95 -6.51 2.88
C ARG A 316 9.69 -6.49 2.00
N ILE A 317 8.51 -6.23 2.59
CA ILE A 317 7.23 -6.17 1.88
C ILE A 317 7.25 -5.02 0.87
N ILE A 318 7.61 -3.79 1.31
CA ILE A 318 7.64 -2.66 0.38
C ILE A 318 8.70 -2.84 -0.71
N HIS A 319 9.86 -3.42 -0.39
CA HIS A 319 10.88 -3.69 -1.40
C HIS A 319 10.36 -4.63 -2.48
N LYS A 320 9.74 -5.77 -2.12
CA LYS A 320 9.12 -6.67 -3.10
C LYS A 320 8.05 -5.98 -3.93
N PHE A 321 7.22 -5.15 -3.31
CA PHE A 321 6.18 -4.38 -3.99
C PHE A 321 6.77 -3.39 -5.02
N MET A 322 7.77 -2.61 -4.62
CA MET A 322 8.47 -1.64 -5.48
C MET A 322 9.22 -2.32 -6.62
N MET A 323 9.81 -3.50 -6.38
CA MET A 323 10.47 -4.29 -7.42
C MET A 323 9.50 -4.68 -8.53
N ILE A 324 8.27 -5.09 -8.21
CA ILE A 324 7.25 -5.40 -9.22
C ILE A 324 6.86 -4.13 -9.99
N ILE A 325 6.57 -3.04 -9.30
CA ILE A 325 6.10 -1.79 -9.93
C ILE A 325 7.15 -1.22 -10.87
N LEU A 326 8.40 -1.14 -10.44
CA LEU A 326 9.43 -0.41 -11.19
C LEU A 326 10.16 -1.31 -12.21
N ASN A 327 10.22 -2.62 -11.99
CA ASN A 327 11.05 -3.50 -12.81
C ASN A 327 10.28 -4.54 -13.65
N SER A 328 8.99 -4.77 -13.40
CA SER A 328 8.24 -5.73 -14.22
C SER A 328 7.79 -5.13 -15.56
N LYS A 329 8.26 -5.68 -16.67
CA LYS A 329 7.81 -5.29 -18.02
C LYS A 329 6.31 -5.50 -18.22
N ASN A 330 5.78 -6.61 -17.70
CA ASN A 330 4.39 -7.02 -17.89
C ASN A 330 3.44 -6.31 -16.93
N TYR A 331 3.85 -6.13 -15.67
CA TYR A 331 2.96 -5.66 -14.61
C TYR A 331 3.26 -4.24 -14.14
N GLY A 332 4.52 -3.81 -14.23
CA GLY A 332 5.01 -2.54 -13.72
C GLY A 332 4.80 -1.36 -14.66
N ILE A 333 5.38 -0.22 -14.29
CA ILE A 333 5.26 1.07 -15.00
C ILE A 333 6.44 1.38 -15.92
N ASN A 334 7.39 0.45 -16.08
CA ASN A 334 8.56 0.64 -16.93
C ASN A 334 8.22 0.59 -18.43
N PHE A 335 8.91 1.38 -19.23
CA PHE A 335 8.85 1.33 -20.68
C PHE A 335 10.20 0.92 -21.23
N PHE A 336 10.18 0.06 -22.24
CA PHE A 336 11.39 -0.27 -22.95
C PHE A 336 11.67 0.82 -23.99
N ASP A 337 12.78 1.54 -23.82
CA ASP A 337 13.25 2.53 -24.78
C ASP A 337 14.26 1.89 -25.75
N THR A 338 13.87 1.78 -27.03
CA THR A 338 14.74 1.26 -28.09
C THR A 338 15.88 2.21 -28.47
N SER A 339 15.82 3.47 -28.03
CA SER A 339 16.91 4.43 -28.19
C SER A 339 17.94 4.38 -27.05
N PHE A 340 17.69 3.59 -25.99
CA PHE A 340 18.59 3.48 -24.84
C PHE A 340 19.02 4.84 -24.27
N GLY A 341 18.09 5.81 -24.24
CA GLY A 341 18.34 7.15 -23.69
C GLY A 341 19.08 8.10 -24.62
N THR A 342 19.36 7.73 -25.87
CA THR A 342 19.98 8.63 -26.88
C THR A 342 18.97 9.58 -27.53
N SER A 343 17.67 9.30 -27.41
CA SER A 343 16.65 10.23 -27.88
C SER A 343 16.44 11.41 -26.93
N THR A 344 15.77 12.46 -27.41
CA THR A 344 15.45 13.66 -26.62
C THR A 344 14.42 13.43 -25.52
N LYS A 345 13.73 12.27 -25.51
CA LYS A 345 12.67 11.96 -24.56
C LYS A 345 13.06 10.81 -23.66
N ASN A 346 13.09 11.06 -22.35
CA ASN A 346 13.18 10.00 -21.35
C ASN A 346 11.87 9.20 -21.33
N ALA A 347 11.94 7.89 -21.60
CA ALA A 347 10.79 7.00 -21.59
C ALA A 347 10.31 6.65 -20.17
N ASN A 348 11.20 6.76 -19.17
CA ASN A 348 10.99 6.36 -17.79
C ASN A 348 11.22 7.51 -16.78
N PRO A 349 10.60 8.70 -16.94
CA PRO A 349 10.88 9.87 -16.11
C PRO A 349 10.45 9.69 -14.65
N ILE A 350 9.39 8.92 -14.41
CA ILE A 350 8.90 8.62 -13.05
C ILE A 350 9.88 7.71 -12.31
N ILE A 351 10.37 6.65 -12.97
CA ILE A 351 11.38 5.74 -12.40
C ILE A 351 12.67 6.51 -12.11
N PHE A 352 13.11 7.37 -13.04
CA PHE A 352 14.28 8.20 -12.82
C PHE A 352 14.13 9.07 -11.55
N LYS A 353 12.98 9.71 -11.38
CA LYS A 353 12.70 10.52 -10.17
C LYS A 353 12.72 9.69 -8.88
N VAL A 354 12.25 8.44 -8.92
CA VAL A 354 12.32 7.52 -7.78
C VAL A 354 13.77 7.19 -7.43
N ILE A 355 14.60 6.77 -8.40
CA ILE A 355 15.99 6.43 -8.11
C ILE A 355 16.82 7.66 -7.69
N THR A 356 16.50 8.86 -8.18
CA THR A 356 17.06 10.12 -7.67
C THR A 356 16.66 10.38 -6.22
N ASN A 357 15.41 10.13 -5.82
CA ASN A 357 15.03 10.29 -4.41
C ASN A 357 15.76 9.26 -3.51
N LEU A 358 16.03 8.06 -4.04
CA LEU A 358 16.72 6.99 -3.34
C LEU A 358 18.25 7.17 -3.30
N SER A 359 18.85 8.00 -4.16
CA SER A 359 20.31 8.18 -4.22
C SER A 359 20.90 8.70 -2.89
N ASN A 360 20.09 9.34 -2.06
CA ASN A 360 20.54 9.77 -0.72
C ASN A 360 20.80 8.59 0.24
N TYR A 361 20.36 7.38 -0.09
CA TYR A 361 20.35 6.23 0.82
C TYR A 361 21.16 5.03 0.34
N PHE A 362 21.68 5.00 -0.90
CA PHE A 362 22.32 3.80 -1.46
C PHE A 362 23.55 3.31 -0.69
N LEU A 363 24.22 4.19 0.06
CA LEU A 363 25.37 3.81 0.89
C LEU A 363 24.97 3.22 2.26
N THR A 364 23.74 3.45 2.70
CA THR A 364 23.28 3.11 4.05
C THR A 364 22.15 2.10 4.07
N ASP A 365 21.46 1.91 2.94
CA ASP A 365 20.29 1.05 2.81
C ASP A 365 20.47 0.09 1.63
N GLU A 366 20.61 -1.19 1.93
CA GLU A 366 20.77 -2.28 0.95
C GLU A 366 19.58 -2.38 0.00
N TYR A 367 18.35 -2.19 0.49
CA TYR A 367 17.17 -2.25 -0.36
C TYR A 367 17.09 -1.07 -1.32
N ALA A 368 17.53 0.12 -0.88
CA ALA A 368 17.62 1.28 -1.76
C ALA A 368 18.67 1.07 -2.85
N ALA A 369 19.87 0.60 -2.47
CA ALA A 369 20.94 0.26 -3.41
C ALA A 369 20.47 -0.77 -4.44
N ASN A 370 19.92 -1.89 -3.97
CA ASN A 370 19.41 -2.96 -4.80
C ASN A 370 18.29 -2.50 -5.76
N LEU A 371 17.36 -1.68 -5.28
CA LEU A 371 16.26 -1.18 -6.11
C LEU A 371 16.79 -0.25 -7.21
N ILE A 372 17.73 0.64 -6.90
CA ILE A 372 18.38 1.51 -7.91
C ILE A 372 19.08 0.67 -8.97
N VAL A 373 19.93 -0.27 -8.55
CA VAL A 373 20.69 -1.15 -9.46
C VAL A 373 19.73 -1.93 -10.36
N THR A 374 18.68 -2.51 -9.80
CA THR A 374 17.68 -3.26 -10.58
C THR A 374 16.93 -2.36 -11.58
N CYS A 375 16.57 -1.15 -11.17
CA CYS A 375 15.92 -0.17 -12.05
C CYS A 375 16.81 0.17 -13.25
N LEU A 376 18.10 0.43 -13.03
CA LEU A 376 19.06 0.74 -14.08
C LEU A 376 19.33 -0.47 -15.00
N THR A 377 19.41 -1.67 -14.45
CA THR A 377 19.54 -2.92 -15.22
C THR A 377 18.30 -3.20 -16.08
N THR A 378 17.13 -2.81 -15.61
CA THR A 378 15.86 -3.02 -16.33
C THR A 378 15.60 -1.91 -17.36
N CYS A 379 15.98 -0.68 -17.02
CA CYS A 379 15.78 0.55 -17.80
C CYS A 379 17.17 1.17 -18.12
N PRO A 380 17.92 0.58 -19.06
CA PRO A 380 19.27 1.04 -19.39
C PRO A 380 19.31 2.46 -19.98
N ASP A 381 18.18 2.97 -20.48
CA ASP A 381 18.00 4.36 -20.90
C ASP A 381 18.27 5.39 -19.79
N LEU A 382 18.17 4.97 -18.53
CA LEU A 382 18.40 5.84 -17.38
C LEU A 382 19.87 5.92 -16.95
N LEU A 383 20.75 5.06 -17.47
CA LEU A 383 22.15 4.92 -17.02
C LEU A 383 22.92 6.24 -17.04
N GLN A 384 23.02 6.87 -18.22
CA GLN A 384 23.82 8.10 -18.37
C GLN A 384 23.26 9.25 -17.52
N SER A 385 21.94 9.39 -17.45
CA SER A 385 21.31 10.41 -16.60
C SER A 385 21.62 10.18 -15.13
N PHE A 386 21.68 8.92 -14.69
CA PHE A 386 22.03 8.57 -13.32
C PHE A 386 23.53 8.74 -13.04
N PHE A 387 24.42 8.35 -13.96
CA PHE A 387 25.86 8.59 -13.83
C PHE A 387 26.18 10.08 -13.76
N LYS A 388 25.48 10.91 -14.54
CA LYS A 388 25.58 12.37 -14.44
C LYS A 388 25.22 12.87 -13.04
N LEU A 389 24.08 12.43 -12.50
CA LEU A 389 23.65 12.76 -11.14
C LEU A 389 24.72 12.37 -10.10
N ILE A 390 25.18 11.11 -10.15
CA ILE A 390 26.17 10.60 -9.20
C ILE A 390 27.52 11.34 -9.33
N SER A 391 27.96 11.61 -10.56
CA SER A 391 29.17 12.38 -10.82
C SER A 391 29.09 13.74 -10.13
N HIS A 392 27.99 14.48 -10.32
CA HIS A 392 27.84 15.82 -9.76
C HIS A 392 27.72 15.83 -8.24
N GLU A 393 26.94 14.93 -7.66
CA GLU A 393 26.59 14.97 -6.23
C GLU A 393 27.60 14.25 -5.32
N TYR A 394 28.21 13.15 -5.79
CA TYR A 394 28.99 12.25 -4.93
C TYR A 394 30.46 12.14 -5.33
N ILE A 395 30.85 12.55 -6.54
CA ILE A 395 32.26 12.48 -6.99
C ILE A 395 32.93 13.85 -6.92
N SER A 396 33.67 14.03 -5.82
CA SER A 396 34.48 15.20 -5.54
C SER A 396 35.72 14.80 -4.73
N ILE A 397 36.76 15.63 -4.76
CA ILE A 397 38.00 15.43 -3.96
C ILE A 397 37.68 15.38 -2.46
N ARG A 398 36.60 16.02 -2.02
CA ARG A 398 36.19 16.10 -0.61
C ARG A 398 35.18 15.02 -0.20
N SER A 399 34.85 14.09 -1.10
CA SER A 399 33.85 13.06 -0.84
C SER A 399 34.37 12.06 0.18
N LYS A 400 33.75 12.04 1.37
CA LYS A 400 34.14 11.15 2.48
C LYS A 400 33.92 9.66 2.17
N ASN A 401 32.92 9.34 1.35
CA ASN A 401 32.52 7.98 1.03
C ASN A 401 32.78 7.63 -0.45
N LEU A 402 33.88 8.15 -1.01
CA LEU A 402 34.22 7.94 -2.41
C LEU A 402 34.43 6.45 -2.74
N SER A 403 35.06 5.67 -1.85
CA SER A 403 35.22 4.22 -2.03
C SER A 403 33.88 3.51 -2.19
N GLY A 404 32.94 3.71 -1.24
CA GLY A 404 31.61 3.12 -1.31
C GLY A 404 30.81 3.58 -2.53
N THR A 405 31.01 4.82 -2.98
CA THR A 405 30.39 5.32 -4.21
C THR A 405 30.93 4.58 -5.43
N LEU A 406 32.25 4.36 -5.52
CA LEU A 406 32.87 3.61 -6.61
C LEU A 406 32.51 2.12 -6.57
N GLU A 407 32.39 1.52 -5.39
CA GLU A 407 31.89 0.15 -5.22
C GLU A 407 30.47 0.00 -5.73
N PHE A 408 29.58 0.95 -5.40
CA PHE A 408 28.22 0.98 -5.92
C PHE A 408 28.16 1.16 -7.44
N LEU A 409 29.03 2.02 -8.00
CA LEU A 409 29.15 2.15 -9.46
C LEU A 409 29.66 0.87 -10.12
N CYS A 410 30.59 0.15 -9.48
CA CYS A 410 31.01 -1.18 -9.94
C CYS A 410 29.82 -2.14 -9.96
N GLU A 411 28.99 -2.15 -8.91
CA GLU A 411 27.79 -3.00 -8.84
C GLU A 411 26.81 -2.70 -9.97
N ILE A 412 26.54 -1.42 -10.25
CA ILE A 412 25.69 -1.01 -11.37
C ILE A 412 26.22 -1.60 -12.69
N ILE A 413 27.52 -1.42 -12.99
CA ILE A 413 28.13 -1.93 -14.23
C ILE A 413 28.07 -3.45 -14.27
N GLN A 414 28.34 -4.13 -13.14
CA GLN A 414 28.33 -5.58 -13.03
C GLN A 414 26.98 -6.19 -13.40
N GLN A 415 25.91 -5.55 -12.93
CA GLN A 415 24.54 -6.04 -13.10
C GLN A 415 23.96 -5.69 -14.47
N GLN A 416 24.65 -4.89 -15.30
CA GLN A 416 24.19 -4.60 -16.66
C GLN A 416 24.21 -5.85 -17.52
N LYS A 417 23.12 -6.06 -18.26
CA LYS A 417 22.97 -7.15 -19.21
C LYS A 417 24.09 -7.14 -20.25
N SER A 418 24.41 -8.33 -20.76
CA SER A 418 25.30 -8.45 -21.91
C SER A 418 24.67 -7.74 -23.12
N LEU A 419 25.49 -7.05 -23.92
CA LEU A 419 25.06 -6.40 -25.16
C LEU A 419 24.46 -7.39 -26.15
N ASN A 420 24.89 -8.65 -26.13
CA ASN A 420 24.31 -9.71 -26.97
C ASN A 420 22.82 -9.94 -26.69
N THR A 421 22.33 -9.58 -25.50
CA THR A 421 20.89 -9.64 -25.17
C THR A 421 20.03 -8.81 -26.11
N TRP A 422 20.61 -7.77 -26.74
CA TRP A 422 19.92 -6.82 -27.61
C TRP A 422 20.35 -6.95 -29.07
N HIS A 423 20.97 -8.07 -29.46
CA HIS A 423 21.53 -8.27 -30.80
C HIS A 423 20.53 -7.97 -31.92
N GLU A 424 19.29 -8.45 -31.82
CA GLU A 424 18.25 -8.23 -32.82
C GLU A 424 17.90 -6.74 -32.99
N ILE A 425 17.85 -5.99 -31.88
CA ILE A 425 17.57 -4.55 -31.90
C ILE A 425 18.72 -3.83 -32.60
N PHE A 426 19.95 -4.18 -32.26
CA PHE A 426 21.13 -3.56 -32.84
C PHE A 426 21.30 -3.91 -34.32
N GLN A 427 20.96 -5.13 -34.73
CA GLN A 427 20.97 -5.55 -36.13
C GLN A 427 19.94 -4.78 -36.97
N ALA A 428 18.82 -4.37 -36.37
CA ALA A 428 17.80 -3.58 -37.05
C ALA A 428 18.18 -2.09 -37.21
N ILE A 429 19.21 -1.59 -36.52
CA ILE A 429 19.66 -0.19 -36.62
C ILE A 429 20.56 -0.05 -37.85
N THR A 430 20.09 0.70 -38.83
CA THR A 430 20.85 0.99 -40.06
C THR A 430 21.70 2.25 -39.97
N ASP A 431 21.51 3.07 -38.93
CA ASP A 431 22.23 4.33 -38.73
C ASP A 431 23.46 4.10 -37.83
N SER A 432 24.66 4.20 -38.42
CA SER A 432 25.93 4.04 -37.71
C SER A 432 26.10 4.99 -36.53
N ILE A 433 25.68 6.26 -36.66
CA ILE A 433 25.86 7.27 -35.62
C ILE A 433 24.98 6.93 -34.42
N LYS A 434 23.71 6.63 -34.69
CA LYS A 434 22.76 6.21 -33.65
C LYS A 434 23.24 4.95 -32.93
N LEU A 435 23.78 3.98 -33.65
CA LEU A 435 24.33 2.77 -33.03
C LEU A 435 25.54 3.09 -32.14
N THR A 436 26.45 3.94 -32.62
CA THR A 436 27.60 4.41 -31.81
C THR A 436 27.14 5.11 -30.54
N ASP A 437 26.18 6.03 -30.61
CA ASP A 437 25.65 6.74 -29.44
C ASP A 437 25.03 5.79 -28.42
N ILE A 438 24.27 4.79 -28.89
CA ILE A 438 23.68 3.76 -28.03
C ILE A 438 24.76 2.95 -27.32
N LEU A 439 25.80 2.52 -28.05
CA LEU A 439 26.89 1.76 -27.46
C LEU A 439 27.62 2.58 -26.39
N ILE A 440 27.92 3.85 -26.68
CA ILE A 440 28.50 4.78 -25.70
C ILE A 440 27.62 4.88 -24.45
N HIS A 441 26.31 5.08 -24.62
CA HIS A 441 25.36 5.17 -23.52
C HIS A 441 25.32 3.92 -22.64
N LEU A 442 25.54 2.74 -23.21
CA LEU A 442 25.47 1.47 -22.50
C LEU A 442 26.78 1.04 -21.83
N THR A 443 27.93 1.54 -22.32
CA THR A 443 29.24 1.04 -21.89
C THR A 443 30.12 2.06 -21.18
N LEU A 444 29.98 3.36 -21.51
CA LEU A 444 30.89 4.41 -21.05
C LEU A 444 30.16 5.38 -20.10
N PRO A 445 30.46 5.38 -18.79
CA PRO A 445 29.92 6.36 -17.86
C PRO A 445 30.66 7.71 -18.02
N ILE A 446 30.40 8.45 -19.09
CA ILE A 446 31.20 9.61 -19.54
C ILE A 446 31.43 10.63 -18.41
N ASP A 447 30.36 11.03 -17.70
CA ASP A 447 30.45 12.03 -16.63
C ASP A 447 31.32 11.58 -15.44
N ILE A 448 31.45 10.26 -15.22
CA ILE A 448 32.33 9.68 -14.21
C ILE A 448 33.77 9.69 -14.73
N MET A 449 33.97 9.28 -15.98
CA MET A 449 35.29 9.21 -16.63
C MET A 449 35.96 10.58 -16.72
N ASN A 450 35.20 11.64 -17.01
CA ASN A 450 35.70 13.02 -17.02
C ASN A 450 36.31 13.47 -15.68
N LYS A 451 35.92 12.85 -14.56
CA LYS A 451 36.45 13.14 -13.22
C LYS A 451 37.53 12.14 -12.78
N PHE A 452 37.79 11.10 -13.57
CA PHE A 452 38.59 9.95 -13.16
C PHE A 452 40.04 10.36 -12.82
N ASP A 453 40.70 11.07 -13.73
CA ASP A 453 42.09 11.49 -13.51
C ASP A 453 42.24 12.56 -12.43
N GLN A 454 41.28 13.47 -12.33
CA GLN A 454 41.39 14.66 -11.48
C GLN A 454 41.03 14.38 -10.02
N VAL A 455 40.11 13.44 -9.79
CA VAL A 455 39.52 13.18 -8.47
C VAL A 455 39.82 11.76 -7.99
N ILE A 456 39.66 10.78 -8.89
CA ILE A 456 39.64 9.37 -8.51
C ILE A 456 41.07 8.81 -8.44
N LEU A 457 41.87 8.94 -9.51
CA LEU A 457 43.24 8.41 -9.56
C LEU A 457 44.25 9.18 -8.70
N LYS A 458 44.07 10.49 -8.54
CA LYS A 458 44.95 11.34 -7.72
C LYS A 458 44.70 11.20 -6.21
N ASN A 459 43.76 10.36 -5.81
CA ASN A 459 43.50 10.10 -4.40
C ASN A 459 44.66 9.32 -3.77
N SER A 460 45.10 9.70 -2.58
CA SER A 460 46.21 9.05 -1.86
C SER A 460 45.79 7.76 -1.14
N ASP A 461 44.49 7.50 -1.02
CA ASP A 461 43.97 6.30 -0.36
C ASP A 461 44.08 5.07 -1.28
N THR A 462 44.86 4.07 -0.84
CA THR A 462 45.08 2.81 -1.55
C THR A 462 43.78 2.05 -1.81
N THR A 463 42.80 2.13 -0.91
CA THR A 463 41.49 1.46 -1.06
C THR A 463 40.74 2.08 -2.22
N ILE A 464 40.70 3.41 -2.27
CA ILE A 464 40.08 4.15 -3.37
C ILE A 464 40.78 3.82 -4.68
N GLN A 465 42.12 3.81 -4.73
CA GLN A 465 42.88 3.43 -5.92
C GLN A 465 42.54 2.02 -6.41
N LEU A 466 42.48 1.04 -5.51
CA LEU A 466 42.14 -0.34 -5.85
C LEU A 466 40.73 -0.46 -6.45
N VAL A 467 39.73 0.15 -5.81
CA VAL A 467 38.35 0.14 -6.30
C VAL A 467 38.24 0.90 -7.63
N SER A 468 39.02 1.98 -7.81
CA SER A 468 39.08 2.73 -9.06
C SER A 468 39.62 1.88 -10.21
N MET A 469 40.69 1.13 -9.98
CA MET A 469 41.25 0.21 -10.97
C MET A 469 40.27 -0.93 -11.29
N LYS A 470 39.54 -1.43 -10.28
CA LYS A 470 38.47 -2.40 -10.50
C LYS A 470 37.36 -1.81 -11.39
N PHE A 471 36.90 -0.60 -11.09
CA PHE A 471 35.90 0.11 -11.88
C PHE A 471 36.33 0.30 -13.34
N LEU A 472 37.57 0.76 -13.55
CA LEU A 472 38.14 0.92 -14.88
C LEU A 472 38.21 -0.41 -15.64
N SER A 473 38.65 -1.48 -14.97
CA SER A 473 38.69 -2.82 -15.56
C SER A 473 37.30 -3.28 -16.03
N MET A 474 36.26 -3.02 -15.26
CA MET A 474 34.88 -3.38 -15.63
C MET A 474 34.37 -2.58 -16.83
N ILE A 475 34.72 -1.29 -16.94
CA ILE A 475 34.42 -0.48 -18.13
C ILE A 475 35.15 -1.04 -19.35
N LEU A 476 36.43 -1.38 -19.22
CA LEU A 476 37.22 -1.94 -20.34
C LEU A 476 36.64 -3.27 -20.83
N GLU A 477 36.13 -4.12 -19.95
CA GLU A 477 35.43 -5.34 -20.37
C GLU A 477 34.13 -5.02 -21.12
N LYS A 478 33.35 -4.01 -20.72
CA LYS A 478 32.17 -3.56 -21.47
C LYS A 478 32.53 -2.96 -22.83
N VAL A 479 33.63 -2.23 -22.92
CA VAL A 479 34.16 -1.70 -24.18
C VAL A 479 34.57 -2.84 -25.12
N LYS A 480 35.28 -3.84 -24.61
CA LYS A 480 35.66 -5.05 -25.36
C LYS A 480 34.44 -5.83 -25.84
N GLU A 481 33.42 -5.95 -24.99
CA GLU A 481 32.14 -6.56 -25.36
C GLU A 481 31.48 -5.82 -26.53
N ALA A 482 31.46 -4.49 -26.51
CA ALA A 482 30.92 -3.68 -27.61
C ALA A 482 31.71 -3.87 -28.90
N PHE A 483 33.04 -3.92 -28.86
CA PHE A 483 33.84 -4.21 -30.05
C PHE A 483 33.50 -5.58 -30.63
N ASN A 484 33.47 -6.62 -29.81
CA ASN A 484 33.10 -7.97 -30.25
C ASN A 484 31.70 -7.99 -30.90
N MET A 485 30.75 -7.28 -30.29
CA MET A 485 29.41 -7.15 -30.83
C MET A 485 29.41 -6.45 -32.20
N ILE A 486 30.07 -5.29 -32.34
CA ILE A 486 30.17 -4.57 -33.63
C ILE A 486 30.83 -5.47 -34.68
N THR A 487 31.87 -6.23 -34.29
CA THR A 487 32.53 -7.17 -35.20
C THR A 487 31.63 -8.30 -35.69
N ASN A 488 30.59 -8.65 -34.95
CA ASN A 488 29.66 -9.73 -35.32
C ASN A 488 28.39 -9.22 -36.02
N LEU A 489 28.17 -7.91 -36.10
CA LEU A 489 27.05 -7.34 -36.86
C LEU A 489 27.31 -7.42 -38.37
N SER A 490 26.23 -7.67 -39.11
CA SER A 490 26.20 -7.76 -40.58
C SER A 490 26.19 -6.37 -41.28
N LEU A 491 26.77 -5.35 -40.65
CA LEU A 491 26.87 -3.97 -41.16
C LEU A 491 28.01 -3.86 -42.19
N ALA A 492 27.90 -4.49 -43.35
CA ALA A 492 29.05 -4.66 -44.26
C ALA A 492 29.67 -3.34 -44.79
N SER A 493 28.92 -2.23 -44.91
CA SER A 493 29.42 -0.96 -45.45
C SER A 493 29.79 0.10 -44.40
N GLU A 494 29.21 0.07 -43.20
CA GLU A 494 29.35 1.14 -42.19
C GLU A 494 30.06 0.71 -40.90
N LYS A 495 30.40 -0.58 -40.78
CA LYS A 495 31.05 -1.14 -39.60
C LYS A 495 32.37 -0.47 -39.24
N MET A 496 33.20 -0.12 -40.24
CA MET A 496 34.45 0.60 -39.99
C MET A 496 34.17 2.01 -39.42
N SER A 497 33.15 2.70 -39.93
CA SER A 497 32.75 4.01 -39.41
C SER A 497 32.25 3.93 -37.96
N VAL A 498 31.47 2.90 -37.60
CA VAL A 498 31.02 2.69 -36.21
C VAL A 498 32.20 2.42 -35.28
N ILE A 499 33.14 1.57 -35.71
CA ILE A 499 34.36 1.25 -34.94
C ILE A 499 35.19 2.51 -34.71
N GLU A 500 35.46 3.29 -35.76
CA GLU A 500 36.26 4.51 -35.67
C GLU A 500 35.59 5.56 -34.77
N ALA A 501 34.29 5.79 -34.94
CA ALA A 501 33.54 6.73 -34.11
C ALA A 501 33.50 6.32 -32.64
N TYR A 502 33.31 5.02 -32.36
CA TYR A 502 33.32 4.49 -31.00
C TYR A 502 34.72 4.55 -30.37
N GLN A 503 35.78 4.26 -31.13
CA GLN A 503 37.17 4.45 -30.69
C GLN A 503 37.47 5.90 -30.33
N GLN A 504 37.04 6.85 -31.17
CA GLN A 504 37.19 8.27 -30.88
C GLN A 504 36.46 8.68 -29.61
N ALA A 505 35.28 8.10 -29.32
CA ALA A 505 34.55 8.37 -28.10
C ALA A 505 35.24 7.84 -26.84
N ILE A 506 35.94 6.70 -26.93
CA ILE A 506 36.74 6.15 -25.81
C ILE A 506 37.97 6.99 -25.51
N LEU A 507 38.58 7.58 -26.55
CA LEU A 507 39.82 8.37 -26.43
C LEU A 507 39.58 9.81 -25.96
N ARG A 508 38.33 10.28 -25.97
CA ARG A 508 37.91 11.57 -25.43
C ARG A 508 37.60 11.45 -23.95
#